data_AF-A0A2W4CQW9-F1
#
_entry.id   AF-A0A2W4CQW9-F1
#
_cell.length_a   1.000
_cell.length_b   1.000
_cell.length_c   1.000
_cell.angle_alpha   90.00
_cell.angle_beta   90.00
_cell.angle_gamma   90.00
#
_symmetry.space_group_name_H-M   'P 1'
#
loop_
_entity.id
_entity.type
_entity.pdbx_description
1 polymer ?
#
loop_
_entity_poly.entity_id
_entity_poly.type
_entity_poly.pdbx_seq_one_letter_code
_entity_poly.pdbx_strand_id
1 'polypeptide(L)' 'MQKVKYHRFDVKREIDGSWTVFDVFTGMSVMFAGRAMRGLEGEISRQLVNMLNDRDVLRRASLGS' A
#
# COMPACT_ATOMS: atom_id res chain seq x y z
N MET A 1 24.86 7.76 -0.64
CA MET A 1 24.12 6.59 -0.13
C MET A 1 22.65 6.78 -0.48
N GLN A 2 22.11 6.04 -1.46
CA GLN A 2 20.68 6.14 -1.76
C GLN A 2 19.90 5.50 -0.61
N LYS A 3 19.08 6.28 0.10
CA LYS A 3 18.09 5.72 1.04
C LYS A 3 17.17 4.84 0.20
N VAL A 4 17.25 3.52 0.36
CA VAL A 4 16.22 2.61 -0.16
C VAL A 4 14.91 3.02 0.54
N LYS A 5 13.99 3.61 -0.22
CA LYS A 5 12.67 4.00 0.27
C LYS A 5 11.87 2.70 0.42
N TYR A 6 11.91 2.08 1.60
CA TYR A 6 11.12 0.87 1.88
C TYR A 6 9.64 1.24 1.94
N HIS A 7 8.98 1.12 0.78
CA HIS A 7 7.53 1.22 0.64
C HIS A 7 6.87 0.10 1.45
N ARG A 8 5.94 0.48 2.34
CA ARG A 8 5.20 -0.46 3.19
C ARG A 8 4.05 -1.12 2.44
N PHE A 9 3.52 -0.44 1.43
CA PHE A 9 2.35 -0.89 0.70
C PHE A 9 2.70 -1.18 -0.74
N ASP A 10 2.10 -2.22 -1.29
CA ASP A 10 2.28 -2.65 -2.68
C ASP A 10 0.98 -3.25 -3.23
N VAL A 11 0.96 -3.52 -4.54
CA VAL A 11 -0.15 -4.13 -5.26
C VAL A 11 0.20 -5.53 -5.74
N LYS A 12 -0.77 -6.44 -5.72
CA LYS A 12 -0.68 -7.73 -6.42
C LYS A 12 -1.90 -7.94 -7.29
N ARG A 13 -1.68 -8.58 -8.45
CA ARG A 13 -2.76 -8.99 -9.36
C ARG A 13 -3.27 -10.36 -8.94
N GLU A 14 -4.58 -10.48 -8.79
CA GLU A 14 -5.27 -11.72 -8.43
C GLU A 14 -5.63 -12.54 -9.68
N ILE A 15 -6.03 -13.80 -9.48
CA ILE A 15 -6.38 -14.74 -10.56
C ILE A 15 -7.55 -14.24 -11.41
N ASP A 16 -8.52 -13.57 -10.79
CA ASP A 16 -9.68 -12.97 -11.48
C ASP A 16 -9.33 -11.69 -12.26
N GLY A 17 -8.05 -11.28 -12.26
CA GLY A 17 -7.56 -10.10 -12.94
C GLY A 17 -7.71 -8.80 -12.15
N SER A 18 -8.35 -8.84 -10.98
CA SER A 18 -8.43 -7.70 -10.08
C SER A 18 -7.12 -7.47 -9.33
N TRP A 19 -7.06 -6.35 -8.61
CA TRP A 19 -5.87 -5.97 -7.83
C TRP A 19 -6.20 -5.85 -6.35
N THR A 20 -5.22 -6.23 -5.53
CA THR A 20 -5.25 -6.12 -4.08
C THR A 20 -4.11 -5.22 -3.63
N VAL A 21 -4.43 -4.23 -2.79
CA VAL A 21 -3.43 -3.45 -2.06
C VAL A 21 -3.15 -4.14 -0.73
N PHE A 22 -1.88 -4.38 -0.43
CA PHE A 22 -1.43 -5.10 0.76
C PHE A 22 -0.24 -4.44 1.45
N ASP A 23 -0.09 -4.73 2.74
CA ASP A 23 1.07 -4.36 3.54
C ASP A 23 2.16 -5.42 3.38
N VAL A 24 3.34 -5.03 2.89
CA VAL A 24 4.45 -5.94 2.56
C VAL A 24 5.01 -6.68 3.77
N PHE A 25 4.88 -6.12 4.98
CA PHE A 25 5.41 -6.76 6.19
C PHE A 25 4.47 -7.83 6.75
N THR A 26 3.16 -7.67 6.54
CA THR A 26 2.15 -8.59 7.07
C THR A 26 1.58 -9.51 6.01
N GLY A 27 1.72 -9.17 4.73
CA GLY A 27 1.03 -9.82 3.61
C GLY A 27 -0.48 -9.59 3.59
N MET A 28 -1.02 -8.85 4.56
CA MET A 28 -2.46 -8.61 4.69
C MET A 28 -2.92 -7.49 3.78
N SER A 29 -4.16 -7.61 3.29
CA SER A 29 -4.78 -6.54 2.53
C SER A 29 -5.05 -5.33 3.42
N VAL A 30 -4.83 -4.14 2.86
CA VAL A 30 -5.12 -2.89 3.57
C VAL A 30 -6.62 -2.80 3.84
N MET A 31 -6.96 -2.43 5.06
CA MET A 31 -8.35 -2.17 5.47
C MET A 31 -8.62 -0.67 5.40
N PHE A 32 -9.66 -0.27 4.66
CA PHE A 32 -10.13 1.11 4.61
C PHE A 32 -11.64 1.14 4.81
N ALA A 33 -12.10 1.96 5.76
CA ALA A 33 -13.50 2.06 6.16
C ALA A 33 -14.17 0.69 6.42
N GLY A 34 -13.45 -0.23 7.08
CA GLY A 34 -13.93 -1.58 7.39
C GLY A 34 -13.92 -2.57 6.21
N ARG A 35 -13.46 -2.17 5.03
CA ARG A 35 -13.39 -3.03 3.83
C ARG A 35 -11.95 -3.33 3.44
N ALA A 36 -11.70 -4.57 3.04
CA ALA A 36 -10.42 -4.96 2.45
C ALA A 36 -10.28 -4.36 1.05
N MET A 37 -9.13 -3.75 0.77
CA MET A 37 -8.80 -3.15 -0.53
C MET A 37 -8.38 -4.23 -1.53
N ARG A 38 -9.37 -5.04 -1.93
CA ARG A 38 -9.28 -6.12 -2.93
C ARG A 38 -10.35 -5.92 -4.01
N GLY A 39 -10.20 -6.57 -5.15
CA GLY A 39 -11.17 -6.45 -6.24
C GLY A 39 -11.10 -5.11 -6.96
N LEU A 40 -9.95 -4.42 -6.87
CA LEU A 40 -9.76 -3.08 -7.41
C LEU A 40 -9.27 -3.11 -8.85
N GLU A 41 -9.50 -2.01 -9.56
CA GLU A 41 -8.86 -1.75 -10.85
C GLU A 41 -7.36 -1.45 -10.66
N GLY A 42 -6.55 -1.78 -11.65
CA GLY A 42 -5.10 -1.61 -11.60
C GLY A 42 -4.67 -0.16 -11.38
N GLU A 43 -5.30 0.80 -12.07
CA GLU A 43 -4.94 2.21 -11.95
C GLU A 43 -5.30 2.79 -10.57
N ILE A 44 -6.51 2.48 -10.08
CA ILE A 44 -6.96 2.83 -8.73
C ILE A 44 -6.00 2.26 -7.67
N SER A 45 -5.56 1.01 -7.85
CA SER A 45 -4.66 0.35 -6.91
C SER A 45 -3.29 1.00 -6.84
N ARG A 46 -2.72 1.41 -7.99
CA ARG A 46 -1.43 2.12 -8.03
C ARG A 46 -1.51 3.49 -7.37
N GLN A 47 -2.56 4.25 -7.65
CA GLN A 47 -2.78 5.56 -7.01
C GLN A 47 -2.92 5.41 -5.50
N LEU A 48 -3.67 4.42 -5.04
CA LEU A 48 -3.84 4.14 -3.62
C LEU A 48 -2.49 3.78 -2.95
N VAL A 49 -1.68 2.93 -3.57
CA VAL A 49 -0.35 2.57 -3.05
C VAL A 49 0.58 3.77 -2.94
N ASN A 50 0.59 4.66 -3.93
CA ASN A 50 1.39 5.89 -3.86
C ASN A 50 0.97 6.75 -2.66
N MET A 51 -0.34 7.01 -2.52
CA MET A 51 -0.88 7.80 -1.40
C MET A 51 -0.56 7.19 -0.03
N LEU A 52 -0.72 5.86 0.11
CA LEU A 52 -0.46 5.17 1.37
C LEU A 52 1.03 5.21 1.75
N ASN A 53 1.90 5.06 0.76
CA ASN A 53 3.34 5.11 0.98
C ASN A 53 3.82 6.53 1.32
N ASP A 54 3.27 7.57 0.70
CA ASP A 54 3.60 8.94 1.06
C ASP A 54 3.14 9.27 2.50
N ARG A 55 1.94 8.81 2.88
CA ARG A 55 1.47 8.91 4.28
C ARG A 55 2.34 8.15 5.26
N ASP A 56 2.81 6.95 4.91
CA ASP A 56 3.69 6.17 5.79
C ASP A 56 5.06 6.84 5.96
N VAL A 57 5.60 7.47 4.92
CA VAL A 57 6.83 8.27 5.01
C VAL A 57 6.66 9.43 5.99
N LEU A 58 5.57 10.18 5.88
CA LEU A 58 5.27 11.29 6.80
C LEU A 58 5.10 10.80 8.24
N ARG A 59 4.36 9.70 8.45
CA ARG A 59 4.18 9.08 9.77
C ARG A 59 5.50 8.60 10.37
N ARG A 60 6.40 8.02 9.59
CA ARG A 60 7.73 7.60 10.08
C ARG A 60 8.59 8.80 10.46
N ALA A 61 8.49 9.90 9.71
CA ALA A 61 9.20 11.14 10.04
C ALA A 61 8.70 11.76 11.35
N SER A 62 7.40 11.72 11.64
CA SER A 62 6.83 12.27 12.88
C SER A 62 7.07 11.41 14.12
N LEU A 63 7.42 10.13 13.97
CA LEU A 63 7.72 9.22 15.09
C LEU A 63 9.21 9.22 15.47
N GLY A 64 10.06 9.86 14.65
CA GLY A 64 11.49 9.99 14.91
C GLY A 64 11.88 11.29 15.64
N SER A 65 10.92 11.96 16.30
CA SER A 65 11.14 13.17 17.11
C SER A 65 11.40 12.86 18.57
#